data_AF-A0A917EB46-F1
#
_entry.id   AF-A0A917EB46-F1
#
_cell.length_a   1.000
_cell.length_b   1.000
_cell.length_c   1.000
_cell.angle_alpha   90.00
_cell.angle_beta   90.00
_cell.angle_gamma   90.00
#
_symmetry.space_group_name_H-M   'P 1'
#
loop_
_entity.id
_entity.type
_entity.pdbx_description
1 polymer ?
#
loop_
_entity_poly.entity_id
_entity_poly.type
_entity_poly.pdbx_seq_one_letter_code
_entity_poly.pdbx_strand_id
1 'polypeptide(L)'
;MLKTKPGIFLVAILLFSTVLITSCSSDDDSPSQNQDNIVLNVEKADGSLFVNGEIITFNQLGSGNGRDDGKLKYFLKNVGNEDINVKIEVADMRGTDGSLFTFCVQPICVFDVEIGDIYPPNGTLIAPNQYNSQDDYFINNDPGNATTTSIEYDLRFYVEDESGNQTNDITITYKYMPN
;
A
#
# COMPACT_ATOMS: atom_id res chain seq x y z
N MET A 1 -20.32 -97.41 21.45
CA MET A 1 -19.14 -98.12 22.02
C MET A 1 -17.89 -97.67 21.27
N LEU A 2 -16.77 -97.49 22.00
CA LEU A 2 -15.36 -97.23 21.59
C LEU A 2 -15.02 -95.83 20.99
N LYS A 3 -14.24 -94.98 21.71
CA LYS A 3 -12.75 -94.86 21.76
C LYS A 3 -12.17 -94.26 20.45
N THR A 4 -11.30 -93.23 20.36
CA THR A 4 -10.29 -92.60 21.26
C THR A 4 -9.78 -91.28 20.61
N LYS A 5 -9.28 -90.31 21.41
CA LYS A 5 -8.48 -89.09 21.08
C LYS A 5 -7.11 -89.42 20.40
N PRO A 6 -6.19 -88.49 19.97
CA PRO A 6 -5.97 -87.04 20.27
C PRO A 6 -5.59 -86.19 18.99
N GLY A 7 -5.15 -84.91 18.97
CA GLY A 7 -4.76 -83.93 19.97
C GLY A 7 -4.46 -82.53 19.37
N ILE A 8 -4.65 -81.52 20.24
CA ILE A 8 -3.96 -80.23 20.44
C ILE A 8 -2.93 -79.76 19.39
N PHE A 9 -3.18 -78.59 18.79
CA PHE A 9 -2.17 -77.52 18.66
C PHE A 9 -2.83 -76.14 18.84
N LEU A 10 -2.33 -75.37 19.81
CA LEU A 10 -2.61 -73.96 20.05
C LEU A 10 -2.01 -73.10 18.93
N VAL A 11 -2.70 -72.03 18.49
CA VAL A 11 -2.26 -70.61 18.46
C VAL A 11 -3.54 -69.75 18.20
N ALA A 12 -4.14 -69.15 19.24
CA ALA A 12 -4.26 -67.69 19.48
C ALA A 12 -4.60 -66.83 18.21
N ILE A 13 -5.84 -66.36 18.00
CA ILE A 13 -6.50 -65.14 18.57
C ILE A 13 -5.76 -63.85 18.08
N LEU A 14 -6.28 -62.93 17.26
CA LEU A 14 -7.39 -61.94 17.38
C LEU A 14 -7.62 -61.32 15.95
N LEU A 15 -8.85 -61.22 15.39
CA LEU A 15 -9.81 -60.07 15.43
C LEU A 15 -9.27 -58.79 14.73
N PHE A 16 -9.91 -58.09 13.77
CA PHE A 16 -11.33 -57.72 13.54
C PHE A 16 -11.58 -57.57 12.02
N SER A 17 -12.58 -58.26 11.45
CA SER A 17 -13.91 -57.74 11.06
C SER A 17 -13.94 -56.47 10.19
N THR A 18 -14.28 -56.72 8.93
CA THR A 18 -14.86 -55.87 7.87
C THR A 18 -15.77 -54.74 8.35
N VAL A 19 -15.82 -53.61 7.62
CA VAL A 19 -16.98 -53.15 6.83
C VAL A 19 -16.52 -52.04 5.86
N LEU A 20 -16.81 -52.22 4.57
CA LEU A 20 -16.81 -51.18 3.53
C LEU A 20 -18.10 -50.36 3.65
N ILE A 21 -17.99 -49.04 3.65
CA ILE A 21 -19.09 -48.15 3.24
C ILE A 21 -18.55 -47.10 2.28
N THR A 22 -19.10 -47.14 1.06
CA THR A 22 -19.01 -46.10 0.04
C THR A 22 -20.06 -45.05 0.42
N SER A 23 -19.69 -43.78 0.58
CA SER A 23 -20.65 -42.67 0.63
C SER A 23 -20.36 -41.69 -0.49
N CYS A 24 -21.32 -41.53 -1.40
CA CYS A 24 -21.44 -40.33 -2.23
C CYS A 24 -21.90 -39.17 -1.34
N SER A 25 -21.26 -38.00 -1.47
CA SER A 25 -21.89 -36.71 -1.16
C SER A 25 -21.42 -35.71 -2.18
N SER A 26 -22.39 -35.12 -2.86
CA SER A 26 -22.26 -33.99 -3.77
C SER A 26 -21.81 -32.73 -3.03
N ASP A 27 -21.28 -31.80 -3.82
CA ASP A 27 -21.26 -30.36 -3.59
C ASP A 27 -20.46 -29.85 -2.37
N ASP A 28 -19.16 -29.65 -2.58
CA ASP A 28 -18.43 -28.56 -1.93
C ASP A 28 -17.90 -27.64 -3.02
N ASP A 29 -18.81 -26.90 -3.67
CA ASP A 29 -18.46 -25.65 -4.31
C ASP A 29 -18.16 -24.68 -3.16
N SER A 30 -16.93 -24.72 -2.67
CA SER A 30 -16.44 -23.78 -1.65
C SER A 30 -16.75 -22.38 -2.18
N PRO A 31 -17.49 -21.52 -1.44
CA PRO A 31 -17.66 -20.15 -1.89
C PRO A 31 -16.26 -19.59 -2.00
N SER A 32 -15.85 -19.20 -3.22
CA SER A 32 -14.62 -18.47 -3.43
C SER A 32 -14.68 -17.27 -2.50
N GLN A 33 -13.96 -17.33 -1.37
CA GLN A 33 -13.78 -16.18 -0.52
C GLN A 33 -13.13 -15.17 -1.43
N ASN A 34 -13.85 -14.09 -1.77
CA ASN A 34 -13.23 -12.93 -2.38
C ASN A 34 -12.20 -12.49 -1.34
N GLN A 35 -10.94 -12.88 -1.56
CA GLN A 35 -9.89 -12.56 -0.62
C GLN A 35 -9.71 -11.06 -0.64
N ASP A 36 -9.72 -10.44 0.54
CA ASP A 36 -9.44 -9.02 0.70
C ASP A 36 -8.14 -8.70 -0.03
N ASN A 37 -8.23 -7.76 -0.96
CA ASN A 37 -7.16 -7.35 -1.84
C ASN A 37 -7.01 -5.83 -1.72
N ILE A 38 -6.09 -5.41 -0.86
CA ILE A 38 -5.76 -4.02 -0.58
C ILE A 38 -4.65 -3.60 -1.54
N VAL A 39 -4.97 -2.74 -2.51
CA VAL A 39 -4.01 -2.29 -3.53
C VAL A 39 -4.13 -0.79 -3.76
N LEU A 40 -3.08 -0.06 -3.38
CA LEU A 40 -2.93 1.35 -3.69
C LEU A 40 -2.05 1.53 -4.94
N ASN A 41 -2.57 2.24 -5.93
CA ASN A 41 -1.77 2.81 -7.00
C ASN A 41 -1.53 4.30 -6.72
N VAL A 42 -0.26 4.71 -6.82
CA VAL A 42 0.12 6.13 -6.88
C VAL A 42 0.47 6.44 -8.33
N GLU A 43 -0.42 7.16 -9.00
CA GLU A 43 -0.37 7.46 -10.43
C GLU A 43 0.18 8.86 -10.68
N LYS A 44 0.93 9.01 -11.77
CA LYS A 44 1.35 10.29 -12.35
C LYS A 44 0.20 10.95 -13.11
N ALA A 45 0.37 12.22 -13.45
CA ALA A 45 -0.58 12.98 -14.27
C ALA A 45 -0.92 12.33 -15.62
N ASP A 46 -0.01 11.52 -16.18
CA ASP A 46 -0.18 10.83 -17.46
C ASP A 46 -0.82 9.43 -17.33
N GLY A 47 -1.17 9.02 -16.10
CA GLY A 47 -1.76 7.71 -15.79
C GLY A 47 -0.75 6.58 -15.62
N SER A 48 0.56 6.82 -15.79
CA SER A 48 1.58 5.84 -15.43
C SER A 48 1.81 5.78 -13.92
N LEU A 49 2.38 4.68 -13.41
CA LEU A 49 2.65 4.54 -11.97
C LEU A 49 3.99 5.18 -11.60
N PHE A 50 4.04 5.75 -10.40
CA PHE A 50 5.33 5.97 -9.74
C PHE A 50 5.96 4.63 -9.33
N VAL A 51 7.29 4.60 -9.30
CA VAL A 51 8.06 3.45 -8.79
C VAL A 51 8.68 3.81 -7.45
N ASN A 52 8.81 2.82 -6.55
CA ASN A 52 9.47 3.04 -5.26
C ASN A 52 10.94 3.46 -5.45
N GLY A 53 11.33 4.55 -4.79
CA GLY A 53 12.62 5.22 -4.92
C GLY A 53 12.75 6.12 -6.15
N GLU A 54 11.66 6.40 -6.88
CA GLU A 54 11.71 7.28 -8.04
C GLU A 54 12.00 8.73 -7.63
N ILE A 55 12.94 9.38 -8.34
CA ILE A 55 13.32 10.78 -8.12
C ILE A 55 12.79 11.62 -9.28
N ILE A 56 11.96 12.62 -8.95
CA ILE A 56 11.38 13.55 -9.91
C ILE A 56 12.09 14.88 -9.77
N THR A 57 12.84 15.25 -10.80
CA THR A 57 13.68 16.45 -10.78
C THR A 57 13.02 17.61 -11.51
N PHE A 58 12.95 18.76 -10.84
CA PHE A 58 12.52 20.04 -11.37
C PHE A 58 13.69 21.03 -11.32
N ASN A 59 13.76 21.91 -12.31
CA ASN A 59 14.73 22.99 -12.39
C ASN A 59 14.09 24.38 -12.35
N GLN A 60 12.84 24.43 -11.91
CA GLN A 60 12.02 25.62 -11.79
C GLN A 60 11.18 25.52 -10.52
N LEU A 61 10.96 26.65 -9.88
CA LEU A 61 10.10 26.73 -8.69
C LEU A 61 8.65 26.42 -9.04
N GLY A 62 7.96 25.89 -8.03
CA GLY A 62 6.55 25.62 -8.02
C GLY A 62 5.67 26.86 -8.26
N SER A 63 4.60 26.72 -9.04
CA SER A 63 3.58 27.76 -9.17
C SER A 63 2.19 27.30 -8.74
N GLY A 64 1.61 27.99 -7.75
CA GLY A 64 0.22 27.78 -7.31
C GLY A 64 -0.83 28.41 -8.25
N ASN A 65 -0.44 29.28 -9.18
CA ASN A 65 -1.36 30.14 -9.94
C ASN A 65 -1.86 29.53 -11.26
N GLY A 66 -2.20 28.23 -11.26
CA GLY A 66 -2.73 27.52 -12.44
C GLY A 66 -1.69 27.19 -13.53
N ARG A 67 -0.40 27.39 -13.25
CA ARG A 67 0.71 26.85 -14.05
C ARG A 67 1.21 25.54 -13.43
N ASP A 68 1.73 24.63 -14.23
CA ASP A 68 2.27 23.34 -13.77
C ASP A 68 3.80 23.37 -13.63
N ASP A 69 4.41 24.56 -13.70
CA ASP A 69 5.84 24.77 -13.48
C ASP A 69 6.23 24.31 -12.06
N GLY A 70 7.22 23.42 -11.97
CA GLY A 70 7.71 22.88 -10.69
C GLY A 70 6.66 22.08 -9.89
N LYS A 71 5.53 21.70 -10.51
CA LYS A 71 4.42 21.02 -9.83
C LYS A 71 4.43 19.54 -10.12
N LEU A 72 4.48 18.74 -9.06
CA LEU A 72 4.31 17.30 -9.14
C LEU A 72 2.87 16.94 -8.80
N LYS A 73 2.05 16.66 -9.83
CA LYS A 73 0.72 16.08 -9.64
C LYS A 73 0.83 14.58 -9.43
N TYR A 74 -0.02 14.05 -8.55
CA TYR A 74 -0.17 12.64 -8.31
C TYR A 74 -1.64 12.30 -8.07
N PHE A 75 -2.00 11.03 -8.25
CA PHE A 75 -3.34 10.54 -7.96
C PHE A 75 -3.27 9.27 -7.12
N LEU A 76 -4.09 9.21 -6.08
CA LEU A 76 -4.22 8.03 -5.24
C LEU A 76 -5.44 7.25 -5.71
N LYS A 77 -5.22 6.01 -6.16
CA LYS A 77 -6.27 5.15 -6.65
C LYS A 77 -6.30 3.83 -5.92
N ASN A 78 -7.48 3.46 -5.47
CA ASN A 78 -7.73 2.12 -4.97
C ASN A 78 -8.09 1.21 -6.15
N VAL A 79 -7.24 0.23 -6.46
CA VAL A 79 -7.52 -0.81 -7.48
C VAL A 79 -7.81 -2.18 -6.84
N GLY A 80 -7.96 -2.20 -5.52
CA GLY A 80 -8.39 -3.33 -4.73
C GLY A 80 -9.91 -3.52 -4.72
N ASN A 81 -10.36 -4.41 -3.86
CA ASN A 81 -11.78 -4.72 -3.62
C ASN A 81 -12.29 -4.28 -2.23
N GLU A 82 -11.41 -3.78 -1.36
CA GLU A 82 -11.74 -3.22 -0.04
C GLU A 82 -11.47 -1.72 0.00
N ASP A 83 -12.13 -0.99 0.91
CA ASP A 83 -11.80 0.41 1.19
C ASP A 83 -10.36 0.51 1.72
N ILE A 84 -9.64 1.57 1.34
CA ILE A 84 -8.28 1.84 1.84
C ILE A 84 -8.20 3.20 2.51
N ASN A 85 -7.43 3.31 3.60
CA ASN A 85 -7.12 4.60 4.22
C ASN A 85 -5.66 4.98 3.92
N VAL A 86 -5.46 5.95 3.04
CA VAL A 86 -4.14 6.34 2.56
C VAL A 86 -3.59 7.51 3.38
N LYS A 87 -2.32 7.41 3.74
CA LYS A 87 -1.54 8.46 4.39
C LYS A 87 -0.25 8.70 3.62
N ILE A 88 0.26 9.92 3.72
CA ILE A 88 1.52 10.32 3.11
C ILE A 88 2.37 10.98 4.19
N GLU A 89 3.58 10.47 4.36
CA GLU A 89 4.57 10.92 5.34
C GLU A 89 5.69 11.71 4.64
N VAL A 90 6.12 12.81 5.24
CA VAL A 90 7.38 13.48 4.88
C VAL A 90 8.52 12.72 5.57
N ALA A 91 9.05 11.72 4.87
CA ALA A 91 9.99 10.76 5.45
C ALA A 91 11.39 11.35 5.67
N ASP A 92 11.84 12.25 4.80
CA ASP A 92 13.10 12.98 4.95
C ASP A 92 13.07 14.29 4.14
N MET A 93 13.93 15.24 4.51
CA MET A 93 14.14 16.50 3.79
C MET A 93 15.62 16.88 3.77
N ARG A 94 16.09 17.40 2.62
CA ARG A 94 17.50 17.80 2.45
C ARG A 94 17.58 19.15 1.73
N GLY A 95 18.51 20.00 2.19
CA GLY A 95 18.77 21.30 1.55
C GLY A 95 17.73 22.39 1.82
N THR A 96 16.76 22.13 2.70
CA THR A 96 15.66 23.03 3.08
C THR A 96 15.29 22.80 4.55
N ASP A 97 14.50 23.71 5.12
CA ASP A 97 13.83 23.55 6.41
C ASP A 97 12.34 23.19 6.26
N GLY A 98 11.84 23.06 5.03
CA GLY A 98 10.46 22.67 4.73
C GLY A 98 9.45 23.82 4.76
N SER A 99 9.85 25.04 5.15
CA SER A 99 8.94 26.19 5.34
C SER A 99 8.30 26.74 4.06
N LEU A 100 8.74 26.29 2.88
CA LEU A 100 8.29 26.76 1.57
C LEU A 100 7.85 25.60 0.65
N PHE A 101 7.33 24.52 1.23
CA PHE A 101 6.78 23.39 0.48
C PHE A 101 5.25 23.41 0.57
N THR A 102 4.56 23.41 -0.58
CA THR A 102 3.12 23.16 -0.57
C THR A 102 2.85 21.68 -0.77
N PHE A 103 2.17 21.09 0.20
CA PHE A 103 1.75 19.70 0.20
C PHE A 103 0.22 19.68 0.15
N CYS A 104 -0.35 19.21 -0.95
CA CYS A 104 -1.80 19.14 -1.14
C CYS A 104 -2.26 17.70 -1.34
N VAL A 105 -3.03 17.21 -0.37
CA VAL A 105 -3.87 16.02 -0.47
C VAL A 105 -5.29 16.44 -0.14
N GLN A 106 -6.14 16.56 -1.17
CA GLN A 106 -7.42 17.25 -1.03
C GLN A 106 -8.30 16.62 0.07
N PRO A 107 -9.06 17.46 0.81
CA PRO A 107 -9.22 18.91 0.64
C PRO A 107 -8.15 19.76 1.37
N ILE A 108 -7.07 19.14 1.86
CA ILE A 108 -6.09 19.79 2.72
C ILE A 108 -4.85 20.16 1.90
N CYS A 109 -4.44 21.41 2.04
CA CYS A 109 -3.14 21.88 1.63
C CYS A 109 -2.44 22.52 2.83
N VAL A 110 -1.21 22.10 3.10
CA VAL A 110 -0.30 22.77 4.03
C VAL A 110 0.82 23.44 3.24
N PHE A 111 1.39 24.51 3.80
CA PHE A 111 2.36 25.38 3.11
C PHE A 111 3.74 25.37 3.77
N ASP A 112 3.92 24.46 4.71
CA ASP A 112 5.14 24.12 5.42
C ASP A 112 5.01 22.64 5.83
N VAL A 113 6.15 21.98 5.96
CA VAL A 113 6.23 20.59 6.44
C VAL A 113 7.48 20.38 7.28
N GLU A 114 7.41 19.44 8.20
CA GLU A 114 8.52 18.91 8.98
C GLU A 114 8.72 17.41 8.70
N ILE A 115 9.91 16.90 9.00
CA ILE A 115 10.17 15.45 8.89
C ILE A 115 9.28 14.71 9.89
N GLY A 116 8.57 13.69 9.41
CA GLY A 116 7.62 12.90 10.18
C GLY A 116 6.19 13.44 10.14
N ASP A 117 5.93 14.56 9.47
CA ASP A 117 4.56 15.02 9.24
C ASP A 117 3.79 14.01 8.38
N ILE A 118 2.52 13.81 8.73
CA ILE A 118 1.62 12.86 8.07
C ILE A 118 0.35 13.58 7.62
N TYR A 119 0.07 13.50 6.33
CA TYR A 119 -1.11 14.11 5.73
C TYR A 119 -1.89 13.12 4.83
N PRO A 120 -3.24 13.15 4.90
CA PRO A 120 -4.04 13.80 5.93
C PRO A 120 -3.79 13.14 7.31
N PRO A 121 -3.95 13.84 8.44
CA PRO A 121 -3.69 13.26 9.77
C PRO A 121 -4.53 12.02 10.06
N ASN A 122 -5.78 11.99 9.59
CA ASN A 122 -6.70 10.86 9.72
C ASN A 122 -6.64 9.89 8.51
N GLY A 123 -5.79 10.17 7.52
CA GLY A 123 -5.78 9.52 6.22
C GLY A 123 -6.93 9.97 5.31
N THR A 124 -6.92 9.49 4.07
CA THR A 124 -8.01 9.65 3.10
C THR A 124 -8.61 8.29 2.78
N LEU A 125 -9.91 8.14 2.98
CA LEU A 125 -10.64 6.91 2.69
C LEU A 125 -10.98 6.86 1.20
N ILE A 126 -10.55 5.81 0.51
CA ILE A 126 -10.77 5.61 -0.92
C ILE A 126 -11.48 4.28 -1.13
N ALA A 127 -12.72 4.34 -1.63
CA ALA A 127 -13.49 3.15 -1.97
C ALA A 127 -12.91 2.40 -3.19
N PRO A 128 -13.22 1.10 -3.37
CA PRO A 128 -12.77 0.32 -4.51
C PRO A 128 -13.01 1.00 -5.86
N ASN A 129 -11.98 0.99 -6.71
CA ASN A 129 -11.97 1.58 -8.05
C ASN A 129 -12.20 3.10 -8.09
N GLN A 130 -12.04 3.80 -6.96
CA GLN A 130 -12.13 5.26 -6.88
C GLN A 130 -10.75 5.91 -6.77
N TYR A 131 -10.73 7.21 -7.07
CA TYR A 131 -9.64 8.11 -6.73
C TYR A 131 -10.01 8.91 -5.49
N ASN A 132 -9.02 9.36 -4.71
CA ASN A 132 -9.29 10.35 -3.67
C ASN A 132 -9.67 11.73 -4.28
N SER A 133 -8.95 12.14 -5.33
CA SER A 133 -8.95 13.50 -5.89
C SER A 133 -8.20 13.53 -7.22
N GLN A 134 -8.39 14.60 -7.99
CA GLN A 134 -7.63 14.91 -9.21
C GLN A 134 -6.82 16.22 -9.09
N ASP A 135 -6.78 16.81 -7.89
CA ASP A 135 -6.18 18.12 -7.61
C ASP A 135 -5.09 18.05 -6.52
N ASP A 136 -4.51 16.87 -6.34
CA ASP A 136 -3.42 16.62 -5.41
C ASP A 136 -2.07 16.96 -6.04
N TYR A 137 -1.19 17.60 -5.28
CA TYR A 137 0.11 18.00 -5.79
C TYR A 137 1.13 18.36 -4.71
N PHE A 138 2.39 18.36 -5.12
CA PHE A 138 3.52 18.94 -4.39
C PHE A 138 4.15 20.07 -5.20
N ILE A 139 4.54 21.15 -4.52
CA ILE A 139 5.41 22.17 -5.10
C ILE A 139 6.46 22.64 -4.09
N ASN A 140 7.65 22.97 -4.58
CA ASN A 140 8.66 23.69 -3.83
C ASN A 140 8.72 25.16 -4.26
N ASN A 141 8.58 26.08 -3.30
CA ASN A 141 8.77 27.52 -3.49
C ASN A 141 10.10 28.04 -2.93
N ASP A 142 10.90 27.18 -2.30
CA ASP A 142 12.22 27.53 -1.78
C ASP A 142 13.24 27.70 -2.93
N PRO A 143 13.76 28.91 -3.19
CA PRO A 143 14.81 29.11 -4.18
C PRO A 143 16.16 28.53 -3.75
N GLY A 144 16.30 28.13 -2.48
CA GLY A 144 17.57 27.83 -1.86
C GLY A 144 18.39 29.09 -1.58
N ASN A 145 19.67 28.87 -1.28
CA ASN A 145 20.65 29.93 -1.06
C ASN A 145 21.90 29.70 -1.94
N ALA A 146 22.91 30.56 -1.78
CA ALA A 146 24.15 30.50 -2.57
C ALA A 146 24.93 29.17 -2.49
N THR A 147 24.63 28.31 -1.51
CA THR A 147 25.28 27.00 -1.31
C THR A 147 24.36 25.80 -1.61
N THR A 148 23.08 26.04 -1.88
CA THR A 148 22.11 24.96 -2.13
C THR A 148 22.36 24.34 -3.50
N THR A 149 22.73 23.05 -3.53
CA THR A 149 22.89 22.27 -4.77
C THR A 149 21.61 21.52 -5.17
N SER A 150 20.76 21.20 -4.19
CA SER A 150 19.42 20.66 -4.40
C SER A 150 18.57 20.86 -3.15
N ILE A 151 17.25 20.81 -3.35
CA ILE A 151 16.24 20.72 -2.31
C ILE A 151 15.44 19.45 -2.58
N GLU A 152 15.31 18.59 -1.57
CA GLU A 152 14.74 17.25 -1.72
C GLU A 152 13.75 16.95 -0.60
N TYR A 153 12.62 16.33 -0.97
CA TYR A 153 11.59 15.84 -0.06
C TYR A 153 11.31 14.37 -0.41
N ASP A 154 11.58 13.47 0.54
CA ASP A 154 11.23 12.05 0.41
C ASP A 154 9.80 11.87 0.97
N LEU A 155 8.87 11.46 0.11
CA LEU A 155 7.44 11.42 0.39
C LEU A 155 6.97 9.96 0.32
N ARG A 156 6.59 9.41 1.47
CA ARG A 156 6.19 8.01 1.62
C ARG A 156 4.68 7.89 1.68
N PHE A 157 4.09 7.25 0.68
CA PHE A 157 2.68 6.89 0.63
C PHE A 157 2.49 5.51 1.21
N TYR A 158 1.43 5.29 1.96
CA TYR A 158 1.09 3.99 2.51
C TYR A 158 -0.40 3.88 2.84
N VAL A 159 -0.89 2.65 2.92
CA VAL A 159 -2.23 2.33 3.46
C VAL A 159 -2.08 1.94 4.93
N GLU A 160 -2.93 2.50 5.79
CA GLU A 160 -3.00 2.16 7.22
C GLU A 160 -4.35 1.54 7.56
N ASP A 161 -4.35 0.36 8.20
CA ASP A 161 -5.58 -0.28 8.68
C ASP A 161 -6.03 0.27 10.05
N GLU A 162 -7.19 -0.16 10.53
CA GLU A 162 -7.75 0.27 11.82
C GLU A 162 -6.88 -0.12 13.04
N SER A 163 -5.99 -1.10 12.88
CA SER A 163 -5.04 -1.54 13.90
C SER A 163 -3.70 -0.79 13.83
N GLY A 164 -3.55 0.12 12.86
CA GLY A 164 -2.32 0.88 12.62
C GLY A 164 -1.27 0.12 11.81
N ASN A 165 -1.59 -1.03 11.22
CA ASN A 165 -0.65 -1.74 10.35
C ASN A 165 -0.53 -1.01 9.02
N GLN A 166 0.70 -0.86 8.54
CA GLN A 166 1.02 -0.14 7.31
C GLN A 166 1.37 -1.12 6.19
N THR A 167 0.81 -0.91 5.00
CA THR A 167 1.06 -1.71 3.79
C THR A 167 1.13 -0.82 2.54
N ASN A 168 1.43 -1.42 1.38
CA ASN A 168 1.46 -0.72 0.08
C ASN A 168 2.37 0.52 0.09
N ASP A 169 3.54 0.41 0.73
CA ASP A 169 4.47 1.51 0.86
C ASP A 169 5.19 1.82 -0.46
N ILE A 170 5.22 3.10 -0.81
CA ILE A 170 6.01 3.63 -1.90
C ILE A 170 6.58 4.99 -1.48
N THR A 171 7.88 5.18 -1.66
CA THR A 171 8.54 6.46 -1.43
C THR A 171 8.98 7.05 -2.77
N ILE A 172 8.69 8.32 -3.00
CA ILE A 172 9.25 9.09 -4.13
C ILE A 172 10.02 10.29 -3.58
N THR A 173 10.96 10.81 -4.37
CA THR A 173 11.66 12.04 -4.03
C THR A 173 11.23 13.15 -4.97
N TYR A 174 10.63 14.22 -4.43
CA TYR A 174 10.56 15.50 -5.14
C TYR A 174 11.93 16.18 -5.00
N LYS A 175 12.59 16.47 -6.13
CA LYS A 175 13.89 17.14 -6.15
C LYS A 175 13.83 18.43 -6.95
N TYR A 176 14.15 19.55 -6.33
CA TYR A 176 14.42 20.81 -7.01
C TYR A 176 15.93 21.04 -7.13
N MET A 177 16.41 21.36 -8.32
CA MET A 177 17.78 21.77 -8.60
C MET A 177 17.77 23.20 -9.15
N PRO A 178 18.27 24.19 -8.40
CA PRO A 178 18.48 25.53 -8.93
C PRO A 178 19.41 25.47 -10.15
N ASN A 179 19.07 26.20 -11.23
CA ASN A 179 19.94 26.35 -12.41
C ASN A 179 21.08 27.33 -12.15
#